data_AF-A0A955DUJ5-F1
#
_entry.id   AF-A0A955DUJ5-F1
#
_cell.length_a   1.000
_cell.length_b   1.000
_cell.length_c   1.000
_cell.angle_alpha   90.00
_cell.angle_beta   90.00
_cell.angle_gamma   90.00
#
_symmetry.space_group_name_H-M   'P 1'
#
loop_
_entity.id
_entity.type
_entity.pdbx_description
1 polymer ?
#
loop_
_entity_poly.entity_id
_entity_poly.type
_entity_poly.pdbx_seq_one_letter_code
_entity_poly.pdbx_strand_id
1 'polypeptide(L)'
;DEGTGPMIEHVGNFGSPFEPIVSPPSYLPHETLSAFDGLGVGGIWTIEVETVNASPVSAFHRWGLRITDEAVSVSCCAPDVNGDTILDVFDVLEFLQMFENHDPGADWNDDGIFDIFDITSYLGAFSQGC
;
A
#
# COMPACT_ATOMS: atom_id res chain seq x y z
N ASP A 1 1.04 -19.13 -5.11
CA ASP A 1 1.02 -20.40 -4.37
C ASP A 1 0.92 -20.02 -2.91
N GLU A 2 -0.32 -19.89 -2.43
CA GLU A 2 -0.62 -19.26 -1.15
C GLU A 2 -0.42 -20.28 -0.04
N GLY A 3 0.46 -19.97 0.92
CA GLY A 3 0.95 -20.94 1.88
C GLY A 3 -0.16 -21.50 2.75
N THR A 4 -0.32 -22.83 2.74
CA THR A 4 -1.31 -23.57 3.53
C THR A 4 -0.94 -23.68 5.01
N GLY A 5 -0.68 -22.54 5.65
CA GLY A 5 -0.57 -22.44 7.11
C GLY A 5 -1.95 -22.22 7.76
N PRO A 6 -2.09 -22.48 9.07
CA PRO A 6 -3.10 -21.76 9.86
C PRO A 6 -2.64 -20.29 9.91
N MET A 7 -3.47 -19.29 9.65
CA MET A 7 -2.98 -17.99 9.15
C MET A 7 -2.93 -16.81 10.18
N ILE A 8 -4.00 -16.05 10.54
CA ILE A 8 -4.04 -14.79 11.36
C ILE A 8 -5.43 -14.53 12.10
N GLU A 9 -5.56 -14.42 13.45
CA GLU A 9 -6.87 -14.19 14.20
C GLU A 9 -6.84 -13.21 15.40
N HIS A 10 -7.93 -12.50 15.74
CA HIS A 10 -7.92 -11.37 16.71
C HIS A 10 -8.16 -11.70 18.20
N VAL A 11 -7.24 -11.29 19.08
CA VAL A 11 -7.35 -11.42 20.56
C VAL A 11 -7.32 -10.05 21.26
N GLY A 12 -8.45 -9.64 21.82
CA GLY A 12 -8.54 -8.43 22.65
C GLY A 12 -9.95 -8.20 23.22
N ASN A 13 -10.03 -7.79 24.49
CA ASN A 13 -11.27 -7.40 25.16
C ASN A 13 -11.05 -6.06 25.87
N PHE A 14 -11.97 -5.10 25.71
CA PHE A 14 -11.79 -3.73 26.20
C PHE A 14 -11.84 -3.66 27.74
N GLY A 15 -10.67 -3.52 28.37
CA GLY A 15 -10.53 -3.37 29.82
C GLY A 15 -9.89 -2.03 30.22
N SER A 16 -10.67 -1.19 30.91
CA SER A 16 -10.29 0.08 31.55
C SER A 16 -10.10 1.31 30.63
N PRO A 17 -10.68 2.48 30.98
CA PRO A 17 -10.59 3.72 30.19
C PRO A 17 -9.33 4.59 30.45
N PHE A 18 -8.28 4.08 31.10
CA PHE A 18 -7.13 4.90 31.55
C PHE A 18 -5.72 4.29 31.36
N GLU A 19 -5.55 3.22 30.58
CA GLU A 19 -4.23 2.63 30.28
C GLU A 19 -3.75 3.05 28.86
N PRO A 20 -2.60 3.75 28.71
CA PRO A 20 -2.14 4.24 27.41
C PRO A 20 -0.99 3.41 26.81
N ILE A 21 -1.29 2.24 26.24
CA ILE A 21 -0.58 1.76 25.05
C ILE A 21 -1.63 1.15 24.11
N VAL A 22 -1.90 1.83 23.00
CA VAL A 22 -2.70 1.28 21.90
C VAL A 22 -1.78 0.35 21.10
N SER A 23 -1.57 -0.86 21.62
CA SER A 23 -0.94 -1.94 20.84
C SER A 23 -1.74 -2.11 19.55
N PRO A 24 -1.11 -2.39 18.39
CA PRO A 24 -1.85 -2.99 17.30
C PRO A 24 -2.59 -4.24 17.84
N PRO A 25 -3.78 -4.55 17.31
CA PRO A 25 -4.52 -5.76 17.67
C PRO A 25 -3.59 -6.98 17.70
N SER A 26 -3.71 -7.80 18.74
CA SER A 26 -2.92 -9.02 18.84
C SER A 26 -3.52 -10.08 17.94
N TYR A 27 -2.74 -10.55 16.97
CA TYR A 27 -3.17 -11.57 16.04
C TYR A 27 -2.49 -12.93 16.35
N LEU A 28 -3.30 -13.95 16.61
CA LEU A 28 -2.92 -15.37 16.60
C LEU A 28 -2.72 -15.88 15.16
N PRO A 29 -2.34 -17.16 14.94
CA PRO A 29 -2.28 -17.74 13.60
C PRO A 29 -3.58 -18.35 12.98
N HIS A 30 -4.76 -17.67 12.95
CA HIS A 30 -6.07 -18.12 12.37
C HIS A 30 -6.36 -17.99 10.83
N GLU A 31 -6.87 -16.83 10.38
CA GLU A 31 -7.35 -16.45 9.02
C GLU A 31 -6.41 -15.45 8.26
N THR A 32 -6.81 -14.41 7.52
CA THR A 32 -5.98 -13.93 6.38
C THR A 32 -4.86 -12.90 6.65
N LEU A 33 -3.81 -12.91 5.80
CA LEU A 33 -2.75 -11.87 5.75
C LEU A 33 -3.30 -10.45 5.55
N SER A 34 -4.45 -10.31 4.88
CA SER A 34 -5.15 -9.03 4.70
C SER A 34 -5.62 -8.38 6.01
N ALA A 35 -5.53 -9.09 7.15
CA ALA A 35 -5.78 -8.51 8.46
C ALA A 35 -4.77 -7.43 8.88
N PHE A 36 -3.63 -7.32 8.16
CA PHE A 36 -2.63 -6.26 8.34
C PHE A 36 -2.81 -5.07 7.38
N ASP A 37 -3.76 -5.14 6.43
CA ASP A 37 -3.97 -4.08 5.43
C ASP A 37 -4.33 -2.75 6.11
N GLY A 38 -3.65 -1.67 5.71
CA GLY A 38 -3.86 -0.33 6.28
C GLY A 38 -3.26 -0.09 7.68
N LEU A 39 -2.54 -1.06 8.26
CA LEU A 39 -1.77 -0.84 9.48
C LEU A 39 -0.43 -0.14 9.14
N GLY A 40 -0.16 0.99 9.80
CA GLY A 40 1.09 1.72 9.60
C GLY A 40 2.31 0.93 10.09
N VAL A 41 3.39 0.95 9.30
CA VAL A 41 4.63 0.23 9.62
C VAL A 41 5.35 0.74 10.87
N GLY A 42 5.11 1.99 11.24
CA GLY A 42 5.69 2.62 12.43
C GLY A 42 5.01 2.14 13.73
N GLY A 43 5.78 1.56 14.64
CA GLY A 43 5.29 1.10 15.94
C GLY A 43 6.18 0.04 16.57
N ILE A 44 5.72 -0.55 17.66
CA ILE A 44 6.33 -1.75 18.25
C ILE A 44 5.52 -2.95 17.74
N TRP A 45 6.20 -3.82 17.00
CA TRP A 45 5.66 -5.10 16.54
C TRP A 45 6.23 -6.23 17.39
N THR A 46 5.35 -6.95 18.08
CA THR A 46 5.72 -8.08 18.93
C THR A 46 5.30 -9.37 18.24
N ILE A 47 6.24 -10.31 18.08
CA ILE A 47 5.94 -11.68 17.65
C ILE A 47 6.15 -12.61 18.85
N GLU A 48 5.20 -13.52 19.08
CA GLU A 48 5.33 -14.61 20.04
C GLU A 48 5.43 -15.93 19.27
N VAL A 49 6.37 -16.79 19.65
CA VAL A 49 6.62 -18.07 18.97
C VAL A 49 6.60 -19.18 20.01
N GLU A 50 5.56 -19.98 20.01
CA GLU A 50 5.42 -21.16 20.88
C GLU A 50 5.73 -22.46 20.11
N THR A 51 6.41 -23.40 20.77
CA THR A 51 6.64 -24.75 20.24
C THR A 51 5.53 -25.71 20.67
N VAL A 52 4.55 -25.95 19.80
CA VAL A 52 3.55 -27.00 20.03
C VAL A 52 4.20 -28.40 19.96
N ASN A 53 4.06 -29.19 21.02
CA ASN A 53 4.56 -30.57 21.15
C ASN A 53 6.10 -30.70 21.06
N ALA A 54 6.84 -29.95 21.87
CA ALA A 54 8.30 -30.02 21.94
C ALA A 54 8.84 -31.44 22.20
N SER A 55 9.50 -32.02 21.20
CA SER A 55 10.36 -33.20 21.32
C SER A 55 11.75 -32.77 21.77
N PRO A 56 12.52 -33.56 22.56
CA PRO A 56 13.84 -33.16 23.07
C PRO A 56 14.92 -32.88 21.99
N VAL A 57 14.59 -33.04 20.71
CA VAL A 57 15.47 -32.76 19.56
C VAL A 57 14.91 -31.70 18.58
N SER A 58 13.83 -31.00 18.92
CA SER A 58 13.35 -29.86 18.12
C SER A 58 14.21 -28.61 18.35
N ALA A 59 15.41 -28.59 17.77
CA ALA A 59 16.23 -27.39 17.71
C ALA A 59 15.54 -26.35 16.82
N PHE A 60 15.09 -25.26 17.43
CA PHE A 60 14.59 -24.10 16.70
C PHE A 60 15.79 -23.30 16.16
N HIS A 61 15.98 -23.24 14.84
CA HIS A 61 17.22 -22.74 14.24
C HIS A 61 17.22 -21.23 13.95
N ARG A 62 16.12 -20.68 13.41
CA ARG A 62 15.93 -19.24 13.11
C ARG A 62 14.50 -18.94 12.64
N TRP A 63 13.95 -17.79 13.06
CA TRP A 63 12.88 -17.08 12.35
C TRP A 63 13.40 -15.71 11.90
N GLY A 64 12.60 -15.00 11.12
CA GLY A 64 12.79 -13.58 10.84
C GLY A 64 11.49 -13.00 10.29
N LEU A 65 11.07 -11.86 10.81
CA LEU A 65 9.96 -11.08 10.27
C LEU A 65 10.57 -9.91 9.47
N ARG A 66 10.09 -9.70 8.25
CA ARG A 66 10.40 -8.49 7.47
C ARG A 66 9.10 -7.73 7.27
N ILE A 67 8.90 -6.71 8.10
CA ILE A 67 7.90 -5.68 7.83
C ILE A 67 8.54 -4.73 6.85
N THR A 68 7.97 -4.66 5.66
CA THR A 68 8.15 -3.52 4.77
C THR A 68 6.85 -2.72 4.84
N ASP A 69 6.90 -1.43 4.52
CA ASP A 69 5.75 -0.92 3.77
C ASP A 69 5.68 -1.83 2.56
N GLU A 70 4.54 -2.48 2.32
CA GLU A 70 4.21 -2.63 0.92
C GLU A 70 4.26 -1.20 0.41
N ALA A 71 5.25 -0.92 -0.44
CA ALA A 71 5.12 0.24 -1.28
C ALA A 71 3.86 -0.06 -2.08
N VAL A 72 2.75 0.41 -1.55
CA VAL A 72 1.62 0.85 -2.34
C VAL A 72 2.25 1.91 -3.22
N SER A 73 2.85 1.44 -4.32
CA SER A 73 2.48 1.98 -5.59
C SER A 73 0.96 1.88 -5.63
N VAL A 74 0.33 2.88 -4.98
CA VAL A 74 -0.52 3.79 -5.69
C VAL A 74 0.29 4.04 -6.95
N SER A 75 -0.04 3.27 -7.99
CA SER A 75 0.32 3.66 -9.33
C SER A 75 -0.17 5.09 -9.35
N CYS A 76 0.75 6.08 -9.35
CA CYS A 76 0.45 7.48 -9.65
C CYS A 76 -0.65 7.39 -10.69
N CYS A 77 -1.89 7.70 -10.28
CA CYS A 77 -2.99 7.38 -11.17
C CYS A 77 -2.69 8.19 -12.42
N ALA A 78 -2.73 7.59 -13.61
CA ALA A 78 -2.08 8.14 -14.80
C ALA A 78 -1.99 9.69 -14.86
N PRO A 79 -3.06 10.48 -14.62
CA PRO A 79 -3.02 11.95 -14.58
C PRO A 79 -2.17 12.64 -13.48
N ASP A 80 -1.63 11.96 -12.47
CA ASP A 80 -0.57 12.47 -11.56
C ASP A 80 0.76 12.44 -12.34
N VAL A 81 1.02 13.54 -13.03
CA VAL A 81 2.17 13.72 -13.94
C VAL A 81 3.33 14.42 -13.26
N ASN A 82 3.09 15.09 -12.12
CA ASN A 82 4.13 15.75 -11.35
C ASN A 82 4.86 14.75 -10.40
N GLY A 83 4.19 13.66 -10.03
CA GLY A 83 4.76 12.55 -9.27
C GLY A 83 4.81 12.76 -7.75
N ASP A 84 4.08 13.75 -7.22
CA ASP A 84 4.03 14.06 -5.78
C ASP A 84 2.98 13.24 -4.99
N THR A 85 2.23 12.37 -5.67
CA THR A 85 1.17 11.49 -5.13
C THR A 85 -0.14 12.22 -4.76
N ILE A 86 -0.31 13.48 -5.16
CA ILE A 86 -1.51 14.29 -4.89
C ILE A 86 -2.12 14.76 -6.20
N LEU A 87 -3.15 14.06 -6.69
CA LEU A 87 -3.88 14.47 -7.89
C LEU A 87 -4.63 15.80 -7.66
N ASP A 88 -4.08 16.91 -8.15
CA ASP A 88 -4.69 18.23 -8.01
C ASP A 88 -4.45 19.18 -9.22
N VAL A 89 -4.66 20.49 -9.04
CA VAL A 89 -4.49 21.46 -10.13
C VAL A 89 -3.04 21.58 -10.62
N PHE A 90 -2.03 21.22 -9.82
CA PHE A 90 -0.63 21.28 -10.21
C PHE A 90 -0.29 20.25 -11.29
N ASP A 91 -0.92 19.08 -11.31
CA ASP A 91 -0.81 18.11 -12.42
C ASP A 91 -1.35 18.68 -13.73
N VAL A 92 -2.50 19.36 -13.67
CA VAL A 92 -3.09 20.00 -14.85
C VAL A 92 -2.17 21.09 -15.41
N LEU A 93 -1.44 21.81 -14.53
CA LEU A 93 -0.47 22.81 -14.95
C LEU A 93 0.80 22.18 -15.54
N GLU A 94 1.30 21.10 -14.95
CA GLU A 94 2.46 20.35 -15.47
C GLU A 94 2.13 19.72 -16.84
N PHE A 95 0.98 19.05 -16.98
CA PHE A 95 0.51 18.50 -18.25
C PHE A 95 0.39 19.57 -19.35
N LEU A 96 -0.15 20.76 -19.03
CA LEU A 96 -0.22 21.86 -20.00
C LEU A 96 1.17 22.37 -20.40
N GLN A 97 2.15 22.34 -19.49
CA GLN A 97 3.53 22.68 -19.80
C GLN A 97 4.24 21.58 -20.61
N MET A 98 3.97 20.30 -20.36
CA MET A 98 4.40 19.19 -21.21
C MET A 98 3.84 19.33 -22.63
N PHE A 99 2.55 19.66 -22.76
CA PHE A 99 1.86 19.87 -24.03
C PHE A 99 2.44 21.06 -24.84
N GLU A 100 2.70 22.21 -24.21
CA GLU A 100 3.34 23.36 -24.87
C GLU A 100 4.74 23.00 -25.43
N ASN A 101 5.47 22.15 -24.71
CA ASN A 101 6.81 21.69 -25.11
C ASN A 101 6.81 20.52 -26.12
N HIS A 102 5.64 19.95 -26.45
CA HIS A 102 5.52 18.68 -27.19
C HIS A 102 6.33 17.54 -26.54
N ASP A 103 6.32 17.48 -25.20
CA ASP A 103 6.92 16.37 -24.47
C ASP A 103 6.16 15.06 -24.78
N PRO A 104 6.84 13.92 -25.02
CA PRO A 104 6.17 12.66 -25.34
C PRO A 104 5.10 12.21 -24.32
N GLY A 105 5.16 12.64 -23.05
CA GLY A 105 4.12 12.34 -22.06
C GLY A 105 2.82 13.15 -22.22
N ALA A 106 2.78 14.12 -23.13
CA ALA A 106 1.57 14.89 -23.47
C ALA A 106 0.79 14.33 -24.68
N ASP A 107 1.31 13.30 -25.36
CA ASP A 107 0.61 12.49 -26.37
C ASP A 107 -0.22 11.43 -25.62
N TRP A 108 -1.35 11.86 -25.06
CA TRP A 108 -2.11 11.08 -24.06
C TRP A 108 -2.94 9.97 -24.69
N ASN A 109 -3.20 10.06 -26.00
CA ASN A 109 -3.94 9.05 -26.74
C ASN A 109 -3.02 8.11 -27.56
N ASP A 110 -1.69 8.29 -27.47
CA ASP A 110 -0.65 7.57 -28.22
C ASP A 110 -0.84 7.63 -29.77
N ASP A 111 -1.40 8.71 -30.33
CA ASP A 111 -1.64 8.86 -31.77
C ASP A 111 -0.53 9.62 -32.53
N GLY A 112 0.38 10.28 -31.81
CA GLY A 112 1.51 11.02 -32.38
C GLY A 112 1.18 12.46 -32.79
N ILE A 113 0.00 12.98 -32.46
CA ILE A 113 -0.48 14.32 -32.81
C ILE A 113 -0.96 15.08 -31.57
N PHE A 114 -0.09 15.92 -31.02
CA PHE A 114 -0.41 16.84 -29.92
C PHE A 114 -1.56 17.80 -30.28
N ASP A 115 -2.79 17.49 -29.88
CA ASP A 115 -3.97 18.31 -30.12
C ASP A 115 -4.99 18.33 -28.95
N ILE A 116 -6.21 18.79 -29.20
CA ILE A 116 -7.25 18.88 -28.17
C ILE A 116 -7.69 17.51 -27.64
N PHE A 117 -7.51 16.43 -28.40
CA PHE A 117 -7.89 15.08 -28.01
C PHE A 117 -7.02 14.57 -26.85
N ASP A 118 -5.73 14.90 -26.80
CA ASP A 118 -4.87 14.64 -25.63
C ASP A 118 -5.41 15.30 -24.39
N ILE A 119 -5.65 16.62 -24.46
CA ILE A 119 -6.15 17.43 -23.34
C ILE A 119 -7.47 16.86 -22.83
N THR A 120 -8.39 16.47 -23.72
CA THR A 120 -9.67 15.86 -23.30
C THR A 120 -9.52 14.45 -22.75
N SER A 121 -8.51 13.68 -23.18
CA SER A 121 -8.23 12.34 -22.68
C SER A 121 -7.58 12.39 -21.30
N TYR A 122 -6.61 13.30 -21.12
CA TYR A 122 -5.99 13.64 -19.83
C TYR A 122 -7.05 14.12 -18.82
N LEU A 123 -7.87 15.12 -19.17
CA LEU A 123 -8.93 15.61 -18.28
C LEU A 123 -10.00 14.53 -18.00
N GLY A 124 -10.24 13.63 -18.97
CA GLY A 124 -11.06 12.44 -18.79
C GLY A 124 -10.50 11.52 -17.70
N ALA A 125 -9.20 11.25 -17.72
CA ALA A 125 -8.52 10.46 -16.68
C ALA A 125 -8.50 11.20 -15.33
N PHE A 126 -8.13 12.50 -15.32
CA PHE A 126 -8.14 13.36 -14.14
C PHE A 126 -9.48 13.35 -13.40
N SER A 127 -10.59 13.43 -14.15
CA SER A 127 -11.94 13.40 -13.57
C SER A 127 -12.38 12.05 -13.00
N GLN A 128 -11.67 10.96 -13.34
CA GLN A 128 -11.90 9.63 -12.76
C GLN A 128 -11.12 9.42 -11.45
N GLY A 129 -10.04 10.21 -11.24
CA GLY A 129 -9.25 10.20 -10.01
C GLY A 129 -8.20 9.10 -9.95
N CYS A 130 -7.64 8.95 -8.73
CA CYS A 130 -6.97 7.74 -8.26
C CYS A 130 -7.98 6.88 -7.48
#